data_AF-A0A8J7IH36-F1
#
_entry.id   AF-A0A8J7IH36-F1
#
_cell.length_a   1.000
_cell.length_b   1.000
_cell.length_c   1.000
_cell.angle_alpha   90.00
_cell.angle_beta   90.00
_cell.angle_gamma   90.00
#
_symmetry.space_group_name_H-M   'P 1'
#
loop_
_entity.id
_entity.type
_entity.pdbx_description
1 polymer ?
#
loop_
_entity_poly.entity_id
_entity_poly.type
_entity_poly.pdbx_seq_one_letter_code
_entity_poly.pdbx_strand_id
1 'polypeptide(L)' 'MDVELQILKHLPRDAQPTVALVDAYCAEYKDLFKEVRNYECFKYLHLGIISPIKRKSLPEIAKVVSINSA' A
#
# COMPACT_ATOMS: atom_id res chain seq x y z
N MET A 1 -9.72 23.32 23.50
CA MET A 1 -8.89 22.94 22.33
C MET A 1 -8.23 21.63 22.67
N ASP A 2 -8.73 20.54 22.10
CA ASP A 2 -8.32 19.18 22.42
C ASP A 2 -6.89 18.88 21.92
N VAL A 3 -5.94 19.03 22.83
CA VAL A 3 -4.53 18.67 22.64
C VAL A 3 -4.41 17.19 22.22
N GLU A 4 -5.29 16.31 22.71
CA GLU A 4 -5.34 14.89 22.33
C GLU A 4 -5.69 14.68 20.85
N LEU A 5 -6.62 15.48 20.29
CA LEU A 5 -6.97 15.41 18.87
C LEU A 5 -5.83 15.91 17.95
N GLN A 6 -4.97 16.82 18.45
CA GLN A 6 -3.78 17.27 17.73
C GLN A 6 -2.66 16.21 17.76
N ILE A 7 -2.51 15.49 18.86
CA ILE A 7 -1.52 14.40 18.98
C ILE A 7 -1.88 13.23 18.04
N LEU A 8 -3.17 12.85 17.97
CA LEU A 8 -3.65 11.82 17.03
C LEU A 8 -3.39 12.18 15.56
N LYS A 9 -3.40 13.46 15.20
CA LYS A 9 -3.08 13.94 13.84
C LYS A 9 -1.62 13.74 13.44
N HIS A 10 -0.71 13.56 14.39
CA HIS A 10 0.73 13.42 14.14
C HIS A 10 1.25 12.01 14.40
N LEU A 11 0.36 11.11 14.86
CA LEU A 11 0.71 9.71 15.01
C LEU A 11 0.96 9.09 13.62
N PRO A 12 2.05 8.32 13.45
CA PRO A 12 2.27 7.59 12.21
C PRO A 12 1.09 6.64 11.98
N ARG A 13 0.41 6.82 10.84
CA ARG A 13 -0.69 5.94 10.44
C ARG A 13 -0.18 4.52 10.22
N ASP A 14 -1.05 3.54 10.41
CA ASP A 14 -0.74 2.18 9.97
C ASP A 14 -0.86 2.04 8.44
N ALA A 15 -0.15 1.05 7.93
CA ALA A 15 -0.22 0.67 6.53
C ALA A 15 -1.53 -0.06 6.24
N GLN A 16 -2.15 0.25 5.10
CA GLN A 16 -3.37 -0.42 4.67
C GLN A 16 -3.13 -1.93 4.45
N PRO A 17 -4.03 -2.80 4.92
CA PRO A 17 -3.94 -4.23 4.68
C PRO A 17 -4.16 -4.55 3.18
N THR A 18 -3.56 -5.64 2.72
CA THR A 18 -3.70 -6.12 1.34
C THR A 18 -4.12 -7.60 1.33
N VAL A 19 -3.41 -8.47 0.61
CA VAL A 19 -3.62 -9.92 0.65
C VAL A 19 -2.77 -10.48 1.78
N ALA A 20 -3.35 -11.33 2.63
CA ALA A 20 -2.69 -11.87 3.83
C ALA A 20 -1.29 -12.46 3.56
N LEU A 21 -1.11 -13.13 2.41
CA LEU A 21 0.19 -13.65 1.98
C LEU A 21 1.24 -12.55 1.79
N VAL A 22 0.87 -11.46 1.11
CA VAL A 22 1.74 -10.30 0.87
C VAL A 22 2.00 -9.57 2.18
N ASP A 23 0.98 -9.39 3.00
CA ASP A 23 1.09 -8.72 4.30
C ASP A 23 2.05 -9.48 5.24
N ALA A 24 1.91 -10.81 5.32
CA ALA A 24 2.79 -11.65 6.14
C ALA A 24 4.23 -11.62 5.63
N TYR A 25 4.44 -11.73 4.30
CA TYR A 25 5.77 -11.65 3.72
C TYR A 25 6.43 -10.28 3.94
N CYS A 26 5.67 -9.19 3.74
CA CYS A 26 6.19 -7.83 3.89
C CYS A 26 6.37 -7.42 5.36
N ALA A 27 5.80 -8.12 6.34
CA ALA A 27 5.87 -7.75 7.76
C ALA A 27 7.33 -7.61 8.24
N GLU A 28 8.19 -8.56 7.86
CA GLU A 28 9.61 -8.60 8.22
C GLU A 28 10.43 -7.41 7.68
N TYR A 29 9.92 -6.73 6.64
CA TYR A 29 10.60 -5.61 5.99
C TYR A 29 10.11 -4.25 6.49
N LYS A 30 9.13 -4.20 7.39
CA LYS A 30 8.49 -2.94 7.84
C LYS A 30 9.51 -1.93 8.38
N ASP A 31 10.46 -2.40 9.18
CA ASP A 31 11.45 -1.54 9.85
C ASP A 31 12.50 -0.95 8.90
N LEU A 32 12.58 -1.44 7.66
CA LEU A 32 13.44 -0.86 6.63
C LEU A 32 12.89 0.46 6.08
N PHE A 33 11.60 0.73 6.25
CA PHE A 33 10.93 1.91 5.70
C PHE A 33 10.63 2.94 6.78
N LYS A 34 11.24 4.12 6.66
CA LYS A 34 10.98 5.26 7.56
C LYS A 34 9.58 5.86 7.36
N GLU A 35 9.04 5.76 6.15
CA GLU A 35 7.71 6.27 5.80
C GLU A 35 6.75 5.13 5.52
N VAL A 36 5.56 5.20 6.11
CA VAL A 36 4.47 4.23 5.91
C VAL A 36 4.07 4.12 4.43
N ARG A 37 4.11 5.23 3.69
CA ARG A 37 3.85 5.26 2.24
C ARG A 37 4.80 4.38 1.46
N ASN A 38 6.09 4.38 1.81
CA ASN A 38 7.09 3.57 1.11
C ASN A 38 6.85 2.09 1.36
N TYR A 39 6.47 1.73 2.60
CA TYR A 39 6.09 0.39 2.96
C TYR A 39 4.83 -0.09 2.21
N GLU A 40 3.82 0.75 2.08
CA GLU A 40 2.62 0.42 1.28
C GLU A 40 2.95 0.22 -0.19
N CYS A 41 3.76 1.10 -0.79
CA CYS A 41 4.21 0.93 -2.17
C CYS A 41 4.95 -0.41 -2.36
N PHE A 42 5.76 -0.82 -1.39
CA PHE A 42 6.44 -2.13 -1.41
C PHE A 42 5.46 -3.31 -1.42
N LYS A 43 4.40 -3.24 -0.61
CA LYS A 43 3.32 -4.24 -0.62
C LYS A 43 2.58 -4.28 -1.96
N TYR A 44 2.19 -3.12 -2.48
CA TYR A 44 1.50 -3.03 -3.77
C TYR A 44 2.35 -3.50 -4.95
N LEU A 45 3.68 -3.32 -4.88
CA LEU A 45 4.60 -3.87 -5.87
C LEU A 45 4.52 -5.40 -5.93
N HIS A 46 4.58 -6.08 -4.78
CA HIS A 46 4.45 -7.54 -4.71
C HIS A 46 3.09 -8.01 -5.21
N LEU A 47 2.02 -7.33 -4.80
CA LEU A 47 0.67 -7.60 -5.28
C LEU A 47 0.57 -7.48 -6.81
N GLY A 48 1.17 -6.43 -7.39
CA GLY A 48 1.28 -6.26 -8.84
C GLY A 48 2.10 -7.36 -9.52
N ILE A 49 3.18 -7.83 -8.89
CA ILE A 49 4.02 -8.92 -9.40
C ILE A 49 3.27 -10.26 -9.45
N ILE A 50 2.51 -10.60 -8.42
CA ILE A 50 1.75 -11.86 -8.38
C ILE A 50 0.40 -11.79 -9.10
N SER A 51 -0.07 -10.59 -9.45
CA SER A 51 -1.33 -10.43 -10.14
C SER A 51 -1.33 -11.20 -11.48
N PRO A 52 -2.44 -11.88 -11.82
CA PRO A 52 -2.55 -12.67 -13.07
C PRO A 52 -2.73 -11.80 -14.32
N ILE A 53 -2.35 -10.51 -14.26
CA ILE A 53 -2.51 -9.57 -15.36
C ILE A 53 -1.36 -9.76 -16.37
N LYS A 54 -1.72 -10.06 -17.62
CA LYS A 54 -0.76 -10.32 -18.71
C LYS A 54 0.17 -9.13 -19.02
N ARG A 55 -0.33 -7.90 -18.91
CA ARG A 55 0.43 -6.66 -19.14
C ARG A 55 0.29 -5.72 -17.95
N LYS A 56 1.41 -5.32 -17.35
CA LYS A 56 1.48 -4.51 -16.12
C LYS A 56 1.70 -3.02 -16.38
N SER A 57 1.19 -2.53 -17.50
CA SER A 57 1.20 -1.09 -17.81
C SER A 57 0.05 -0.39 -17.07
N LEU A 58 0.23 0.88 -16.71
CA LEU A 58 -0.81 1.67 -16.02
C LEU A 58 -2.20 1.58 -16.68
N PRO A 59 -2.35 1.66 -18.02
CA PRO A 59 -3.68 1.56 -18.65
C PRO A 59 -4.33 0.17 -18.52
N GLU A 60 -3.53 -0.90 -18.52
CA GLU A 60 -4.05 -2.27 -18.40
C GLU A 60 -4.46 -2.59 -16.97
N ILE A 61 -3.67 -2.11 -16.00
CA ILE A 61 -4.04 -2.19 -14.59
C ILE A 61 -5.34 -1.43 -14.36
N ALA A 62 -5.44 -0.18 -14.84
CA ALA A 62 -6.62 0.67 -14.71
C ALA A 62 -7.92 -0.01 -15.19
N LYS A 63 -7.87 -0.72 -16.34
CA LYS A 63 -8.99 -1.54 -16.84
C LYS A 63 -9.41 -2.64 -15.86
N VAL A 64 -8.44 -3.35 -15.27
CA VAL A 64 -8.71 -4.45 -14.33
C VAL A 64 -9.28 -3.93 -13.01
N VAL A 65 -8.77 -2.80 -12.51
CA VAL A 65 -9.24 -2.20 -11.24
C VAL A 65 -10.43 -1.26 -11.42
N SER A 66 -11.01 -1.17 -12.62
CA SER A 66 -12.15 -0.31 -12.95
C SER A 66 -11.92 1.17 -12.59
N ILE A 67 -10.68 1.63 -12.74
CA ILE A 67 -10.32 3.04 -12.56
C ILE A 67 -10.28 3.65 -13.96
N ASN A 68 -11.18 4.58 -14.25
CA ASN A 68 -11.06 5.40 -15.45
C ASN A 68 -10.06 6.52 -15.19
N SER A 69 -8.95 6.51 -15.92
CA SER A 69 -8.13 7.71 -16.10
C SER A 69 -9.00 8.74 -16.80
N ALA A 70 -9.31 9.85 -16.12
CA ALA A 70 -10.01 10.98 -16.73
C ALA A 70 -9.23 11.56 -17.92
#